data_AF-A0A0F9G294-F1
#
_entry.id   AF-A0A0F9G294-F1
#
_cell.length_a   1.000
_cell.length_b   1.000
_cell.length_c   1.000
_cell.angle_alpha   90.00
_cell.angle_beta   90.00
_cell.angle_gamma   90.00
#
_symmetry.space_group_name_H-M   'P 1'
#
loop_
_entity.id
_entity.type
_entity.pdbx_description
1 polymer ?
#
loop_
_entity_poly.entity_id
_entity_poly.type
_entity_poly.pdbx_seq_one_letter_code
_entity_poly.pdbx_strand_id
1 'polypeptide(L)' 'MKANRMTLDEALRPTKMTCGQCGSDDFTAYPAPVPEGTGFCPACSPAWLESFATFMMNEERAKYGLEAC' A
#
# COMPACT_ATOMS: atom_id res chain seq x y z
N MET A 1 -11.22 -17.76 12.25
CA MET A 1 -11.47 -16.49 12.98
C MET A 1 -11.89 -15.46 11.94
N LYS A 2 -13.10 -14.88 12.03
CA LYS A 2 -13.52 -13.82 11.10
C LYS A 2 -12.74 -12.57 11.49
N ALA A 3 -11.73 -12.18 10.70
CA ALA A 3 -11.12 -10.86 10.85
C ALA A 3 -12.26 -9.82 10.79
N ASN A 4 -12.26 -8.87 11.73
CA ASN A 4 -13.28 -7.85 11.79
C ASN A 4 -13.09 -6.95 10.56
N ARG A 5 -14.12 -6.78 9.73
CA ARG A 5 -13.98 -6.15 8.39
C ARG A 5 -13.37 -4.73 8.46
N MET A 6 -13.62 -4.00 9.55
CA MET A 6 -12.99 -2.69 9.83
C MET A 6 -11.47 -2.78 10.07
N THR A 7 -11.01 -3.76 10.85
CA THR A 7 -9.58 -3.88 11.18
C THR A 7 -8.74 -4.29 9.96
N LEU A 8 -9.36 -4.99 9.01
CA LEU A 8 -8.71 -5.36 7.77
C LEU A 8 -8.65 -4.20 6.77
N ASP A 9 -9.71 -3.41 6.68
CA ASP A 9 -9.70 -2.19 5.86
C ASP A 9 -8.59 -1.23 6.29
N GLU A 10 -8.45 -1.02 7.60
CA GLU A 10 -7.39 -0.19 8.19
C GLU A 10 -6.00 -0.77 7.93
N ALA A 11 -5.84 -2.09 8.07
CA ALA A 11 -4.57 -2.77 7.79
C ALA A 11 -4.16 -2.69 6.31
N LEU A 12 -5.11 -2.45 5.40
CA LEU A 12 -4.87 -2.34 3.96
C LEU A 12 -4.71 -0.89 3.48
N ARG A 13 -4.68 0.12 4.37
CA ARG A 13 -4.49 1.52 3.97
C ARG A 13 -3.02 1.87 3.72
N PRO A 14 -2.68 2.50 2.59
CA PRO A 14 -1.35 3.05 2.36
C PRO A 14 -1.02 4.15 3.38
N THR A 15 0.25 4.24 3.77
CA THR A 15 0.73 5.23 4.74
C THR A 15 1.79 6.13 4.11
N LYS A 16 1.73 7.44 4.40
CA LYS A 16 2.75 8.41 3.98
C LYS A 16 3.86 8.50 5.01
N MET A 17 5.11 8.58 4.55
CA MET A 17 6.29 8.75 5.41
C MET A 17 7.45 9.34 4.62
N THR A 18 8.55 9.66 5.31
CA THR A 18 9.78 10.14 4.69
C THR A 18 10.56 9.01 4.03
N CYS A 19 10.99 9.20 2.78
CA CYS A 19 11.84 8.30 2.03
C CYS A 19 13.25 8.26 2.62
N GLY A 20 13.70 7.09 3.08
CA GLY A 20 15.06 6.92 3.62
C GLY A 20 16.19 7.12 2.60
N GLN A 21 15.90 7.14 1.29
CA GLN A 21 16.91 7.26 0.24
C GLN A 21 17.15 8.72 -0.22
N CYS A 22 16.09 9.49 -0.45
CA CYS A 22 16.20 10.88 -0.92
C CYS A 22 15.71 11.94 0.08
N GLY A 23 15.10 11.52 1.19
CA GLY A 23 14.55 12.44 2.20
C GLY A 23 13.22 13.11 1.82
N SER A 24 12.60 12.72 0.69
CA SER A 24 11.26 13.23 0.31
C SER A 24 10.18 12.71 1.26
N ASP A 25 9.24 13.57 1.65
CA ASP A 25 8.09 13.22 2.51
C ASP A 25 6.92 12.56 1.75
N ASP A 26 7.07 12.34 0.44
CA ASP A 26 6.00 11.79 -0.43
C ASP A 26 6.09 10.26 -0.60
N PHE A 27 6.88 9.55 0.22
CA PHE A 27 6.94 8.10 0.14
C PHE A 27 5.64 7.47 0.62
N THR A 28 5.12 6.53 -0.18
CA THR A 28 3.89 5.79 0.11
C THR A 28 4.24 4.33 0.40
N ALA A 29 4.06 3.91 1.65
CA ALA A 29 4.21 2.53 2.06
C ALA A 29 2.89 1.77 1.82
N TYR A 30 2.95 0.63 1.14
CA TYR A 30 1.80 -0.21 0.88
C TYR A 30 1.82 -1.44 1.81
N PRO A 31 0.71 -1.77 2.47
CA PRO A 31 0.61 -2.97 3.29
C PRO A 31 0.50 -4.25 2.45
N ALA A 32 0.52 -5.40 3.14
CA ALA A 32 0.27 -6.72 2.54
C ALA A 32 -0.98 -6.71 1.63
N PRO A 33 -0.98 -7.45 0.51
CA PRO A 33 -0.11 -8.57 0.16
C PRO A 33 1.16 -8.16 -0.59
N VAL A 34 1.43 -6.86 -0.70
CA VAL A 34 2.72 -6.38 -1.19
C VAL A 34 3.79 -6.75 -0.16
N PRO A 35 5.01 -7.17 -0.56
CA PRO A 35 6.06 -7.49 0.41
C PRO A 35 6.25 -6.34 1.41
N GLU A 36 6.32 -6.66 2.69
CA GLU A 36 6.53 -5.66 3.74
C GLU A 36 7.78 -4.82 3.45
N GLY A 37 7.65 -3.50 3.59
CA GLY A 37 8.71 -2.56 3.18
C GLY A 37 8.68 -2.17 1.70
N THR A 38 7.72 -2.68 0.91
CA THR A 38 7.48 -2.14 -0.43
C THR A 38 6.76 -0.80 -0.33
N GLY A 39 7.34 0.20 -0.98
CA GLY A 39 6.69 1.49 -1.13
C GLY A 39 7.20 2.25 -2.33
N PHE A 40 6.50 3.32 -2.64
CA PHE A 40 6.74 4.15 -3.80
C PHE A 40 7.24 5.52 -3.34
N CYS A 41 8.44 5.90 -3.78
CA CYS A 41 8.92 7.28 -3.73
C CYS A 41 8.84 7.87 -5.14
N PRO A 42 8.10 8.98 -5.38
CA PRO A 42 8.07 9.63 -6.69
C PRO A 42 9.44 10.04 -7.23
N ALA A 43 10.41 10.31 -6.33
CA ALA A 43 11.75 10.76 -6.70
C ALA A 43 12.74 9.62 -6.99
N CYS A 44 12.50 8.41 -6.48
CA CYS A 44 13.47 7.30 -6.56
C CYS A 44 12.90 6.05 -7.24
N SER A 45 11.60 5.85 -7.17
CA SER A 45 10.93 4.67 -7.68
C SER A 45 10.41 4.90 -9.10
N PRO A 46 10.40 3.87 -9.95
CA PRO A 46 9.74 3.97 -11.24
C PRO A 46 8.22 4.04 -11.06
N ALA A 47 7.54 4.83 -11.91
CA ALA A 47 6.10 5.08 -11.79
C ALA A 47 5.23 3.80 -11.82
N TRP A 48 5.65 2.76 -12.55
CA TRP A 48 4.89 1.50 -12.60
C TRP A 48 4.77 0.80 -11.24
N LEU A 49 5.69 1.08 -10.31
CA LEU A 49 5.69 0.47 -8.98
C LEU A 49 4.46 0.92 -8.16
N GLU A 50 4.06 2.18 -8.31
CA GLU A 50 2.86 2.72 -7.66
C GLU A 50 1.59 2.02 -8.16
N SER A 51 1.48 1.87 -9.48
CA SER A 51 0.34 1.18 -10.11
C SER A 51 0.29 -0.29 -9.70
N PHE A 52 1.43 -0.98 -9.64
CA PHE A 52 1.51 -2.38 -9.21
C PHE A 52 1.10 -2.55 -7.75
N ALA A 53 1.65 -1.74 -6.84
CA ALA A 53 1.35 -1.83 -5.41
C ALA A 53 -0.14 -1.52 -5.13
N THR A 54 -0.69 -0.51 -5.83
CA THR A 54 -2.11 -0.15 -5.74
C THR A 54 -3.00 -1.28 -6.26
N PHE A 55 -2.64 -1.90 -7.39
CA PHE A 55 -3.38 -3.05 -7.94
C PHE A 55 -3.40 -4.22 -6.95
N MET A 56 -2.24 -4.63 -6.41
CA MET A 56 -2.14 -5.75 -5.49
C MET A 56 -2.92 -5.54 -4.19
N MET A 57 -2.89 -4.32 -3.64
CA MET A 57 -3.70 -3.94 -2.49
C MET A 57 -5.20 -4.05 -2.81
N ASN A 58 -5.64 -3.52 -3.96
CA ASN A 58 -7.05 -3.56 -4.36
C ASN A 58 -7.55 -4.99 -4.65
N GLU A 59 -6.71 -5.86 -5.23
CA GLU A 59 -7.02 -7.28 -5.36
C GLU A 59 -7.24 -7.96 -4.01
N GLU A 60 -6.45 -7.62 -2.99
CA GLU A 60 -6.64 -8.16 -1.65
C GLU A 60 -7.93 -7.63 -1.02
N ARG A 61 -8.20 -6.33 -1.13
CA ARG A 61 -9.45 -5.70 -0.68
C ARG A 61 -10.67 -6.40 -1.30
N ALA A 62 -10.61 -6.70 -2.60
CA ALA A 62 -11.68 -7.41 -3.31
C ALA A 62 -11.92 -8.82 -2.77
N LYS A 63 -10.88 -9.58 -2.40
CA LYS A 63 -11.03 -10.93 -1.78
C LYS A 63 -11.84 -10.90 -0.48
N TYR A 64 -11.82 -9.78 0.24
CA TYR A 64 -12.59 -9.59 1.48
C TYR A 64 -13.87 -8.77 1.29
N GLY A 65 -14.26 -8.50 0.04
CA GLY A 65 -15.45 -7.71 -0.29
C GLY A 65 -15.36 -6.25 0.14
N LEU A 66 -14.15 -5.68 0.19
CA LEU A 66 -13.91 -4.26 0.44
C LEU A 66 -13.87 -3.50 -0.89
N GLU A 67 -14.26 -2.23 -0.89
CA GLU A 67 -14.16 -1.36 -2.06
C GLU A 67 -12.70 -0.98 -2.35
N ALA A 68 -12.37 -0.78 -3.62
CA ALA A 68 -11.07 -0.25 -4.02
C ALA A 68 -10.86 1.18 -3.47
N CYS A 69 -9.62 1.51 -3.13
CA CYS A 69 -9.21 2.86 -2.76
C CYS A 69 -8.74 3.65 -3.99
#